data_AF-A0A8E7P4H7-F1
#
_entry.id   AF-A0A8E7P4H7-F1
#
_cell.length_a   1.000
_cell.length_b   1.000
_cell.length_c   1.000
_cell.angle_alpha   90.00
_cell.angle_beta   90.00
_cell.angle_gamma   90.00
#
_symmetry.space_group_name_H-M   'P 1'
#
loop_
_entity.id
_entity.type
_entity.pdbx_description
1 polymer ?
#
loop_
_entity_poly.entity_id
_entity_poly.type
_entity_poly.pdbx_seq_one_letter_code
_entity_poly.pdbx_strand_id
1 'polypeptide(L)'
;MTRRTAFNGSAAGRRRERRAALQNETTASSEVLHRPTLSRAQIQAKGKHETPKRIEDAKSLQFMAKDAFWQLEEYKRQIERAAIVFENEIRKPADSKNHRIYYRDVNPLGNKIHAVQRMKLSSKPLI
;
A
#
# COMPACT_ATOMS: atom_id res chain seq x y z
N MET A 1 -37.70 -46.06 15.55
CA MET A 1 -37.68 -45.45 14.20
C MET A 1 -38.02 -43.97 14.33
N THR A 2 -37.04 -43.08 14.35
CA THR A 2 -37.27 -41.63 14.42
C THR A 2 -37.16 -41.03 13.02
N ARG A 3 -38.28 -40.62 12.44
CA ARG A 3 -38.28 -39.89 11.15
C ARG A 3 -37.72 -38.49 11.41
N ARG A 4 -36.42 -38.29 11.20
CA ARG A 4 -35.83 -36.94 11.08
C ARG A 4 -36.39 -36.30 9.83
N THR A 5 -37.35 -35.39 9.99
CA THR A 5 -37.79 -34.51 8.90
C THR A 5 -36.62 -33.60 8.52
N ALA A 6 -36.23 -33.59 7.24
CA ALA A 6 -35.21 -32.68 6.75
C ALA A 6 -35.63 -31.24 7.05
N PHE A 7 -34.75 -30.48 7.71
CA PHE A 7 -35.03 -29.09 8.06
C PHE A 7 -34.93 -28.22 6.80
N ASN A 8 -36.04 -28.04 6.11
CA ASN A 8 -36.14 -27.22 4.88
C ASN A 8 -36.31 -25.73 5.23
N GLY A 9 -35.49 -25.21 6.16
CA GLY A 9 -35.50 -23.82 6.60
C GLY A 9 -36.71 -23.40 7.46
N SER A 10 -36.84 -22.08 7.68
CA SER A 10 -37.96 -21.51 8.45
C SER A 10 -39.26 -21.47 7.63
N ALA A 11 -40.41 -21.47 8.30
CA ALA A 11 -41.71 -21.35 7.62
C ALA A 11 -41.84 -20.04 6.81
N ALA A 12 -41.16 -18.97 7.25
CA ALA A 12 -41.06 -17.72 6.51
C ALA A 12 -40.21 -17.87 5.23
N GLY A 13 -39.07 -18.57 5.30
CA GLY A 13 -38.22 -18.85 4.13
C GLY A 13 -38.96 -19.61 3.03
N ARG A 14 -39.69 -20.67 3.39
CA ARG A 14 -40.53 -21.43 2.42
C ARG A 14 -41.67 -20.61 1.82
N ARG A 15 -42.20 -19.62 2.55
CA ARG A 15 -43.19 -18.66 2.00
C ARG A 15 -42.54 -17.69 1.03
N ARG A 16 -41.30 -17.26 1.31
CA ARG A 16 -40.49 -16.40 0.43
C ARG A 16 -40.17 -17.10 -0.89
N GLU A 17 -39.68 -18.34 -0.85
CA GLU A 17 -39.38 -19.16 -2.03
C GLU A 17 -40.62 -19.38 -2.91
N ARG A 18 -41.76 -19.75 -2.32
CA ARG A 18 -43.02 -19.91 -3.07
C ARG A 18 -43.54 -18.61 -3.69
N ARG A 19 -43.12 -17.45 -3.18
CA ARG A 19 -43.51 -16.13 -3.67
C ARG A 19 -42.37 -15.42 -4.42
N ALA A 20 -41.29 -16.12 -4.77
CA ALA A 20 -40.13 -15.53 -5.41
C ALA A 20 -40.48 -14.81 -6.73
N ALA A 21 -41.41 -15.37 -7.51
CA ALA A 21 -41.91 -14.76 -8.75
C ALA A 21 -42.72 -13.47 -8.54
N LEU A 22 -43.17 -13.17 -7.31
CA LEU A 22 -43.91 -11.96 -6.95
C LEU A 22 -43.01 -10.90 -6.30
N GLN A 23 -41.72 -11.17 -6.13
CA GLN A 23 -40.79 -10.23 -5.51
C GLN A 23 -40.27 -9.23 -6.55
N ASN A 24 -40.34 -7.95 -6.21
CA ASN A 24 -39.70 -6.89 -6.98
C ASN A 24 -38.18 -6.94 -6.79
N GLU A 25 -37.42 -6.47 -7.78
CA GLU A 25 -35.95 -6.54 -7.80
C GLU A 25 -35.29 -5.92 -6.56
N THR A 26 -35.84 -4.83 -6.03
CA THR A 26 -35.38 -4.15 -4.81
C THR A 26 -35.56 -5.02 -3.55
N THR A 27 -36.62 -5.82 -3.48
CA THR A 27 -36.89 -6.72 -2.35
C THR A 27 -36.14 -8.04 -2.47
N ALA A 28 -35.83 -8.46 -3.70
CA ALA A 28 -34.97 -9.61 -3.97
C ALA A 28 -33.51 -9.30 -3.57
N SER A 29 -33.03 -8.09 -3.84
CA SER A 29 -31.65 -7.66 -3.56
C SER A 29 -31.39 -7.24 -2.11
N SER A 30 -32.41 -6.85 -1.34
CA SER A 30 -32.25 -6.37 0.04
C SER A 30 -31.58 -7.41 0.96
N GLU A 31 -31.87 -8.70 0.81
CA GLU A 31 -31.22 -9.77 1.58
C GLU A 31 -29.73 -9.93 1.27
N VAL A 32 -29.30 -9.59 0.04
CA VAL A 32 -27.88 -9.60 -0.35
C VAL A 32 -27.18 -8.34 0.19
N LEU A 33 -27.86 -7.19 0.14
CA LEU A 33 -27.34 -5.90 0.59
C LEU A 33 -27.22 -5.79 2.12
N HIS A 34 -28.06 -6.48 2.88
CA HIS A 34 -28.07 -6.44 4.35
C HIS A 34 -27.36 -7.62 5.02
N ARG A 35 -26.58 -8.41 4.27
CA ARG A 35 -25.72 -9.42 4.91
C ARG A 35 -24.70 -8.73 5.81
N PRO A 36 -24.52 -9.15 7.07
CA PRO A 36 -23.41 -8.70 7.88
C PRO A 36 -22.11 -8.96 7.11
N THR A 37 -21.38 -7.91 6.78
CA THR A 37 -20.04 -8.05 6.20
C THR A 37 -19.19 -8.81 7.20
N LEU A 38 -18.46 -9.82 6.72
CA LEU A 38 -17.53 -10.56 7.57
C LEU A 38 -16.57 -9.60 8.24
N SER A 39 -16.26 -9.87 9.50
CA SER A 39 -15.28 -9.05 10.22
C SER A 39 -13.93 -9.11 9.50
N ARG A 40 -13.12 -8.06 9.67
CA ARG A 40 -11.79 -8.02 9.05
C ARG A 40 -10.93 -9.25 9.40
N ALA A 41 -11.05 -9.76 10.63
CA ALA A 41 -10.38 -10.99 11.06
C ALA A 41 -10.87 -12.22 10.28
N GLN A 42 -12.18 -12.33 10.02
CA GLN A 42 -12.75 -13.44 9.23
C GLN A 42 -12.35 -13.37 7.75
N ILE A 43 -12.21 -12.17 7.20
CA ILE A 43 -11.68 -11.98 5.84
C ILE A 43 -10.21 -12.38 5.79
N GLN A 44 -9.43 -11.92 6.78
CA GLN A 44 -8.00 -12.21 6.84
C GLN A 44 -7.74 -13.70 6.99
N ALA A 45 -8.49 -14.41 7.84
CA ALA A 45 -8.39 -15.87 8.05
C ALA A 45 -8.70 -16.72 6.81
N LYS A 46 -9.37 -16.15 5.80
CA LYS A 46 -9.60 -16.80 4.49
C LYS A 46 -8.43 -16.62 3.51
N GLY A 47 -7.43 -15.81 3.88
CA GLY A 47 -6.25 -15.57 3.06
C GLY A 47 -5.33 -16.79 2.96
N LYS A 48 -4.27 -16.66 2.16
CA LYS A 48 -3.19 -17.66 2.14
C LYS A 48 -2.34 -17.47 3.40
N HIS A 49 -2.36 -18.45 4.29
CA HIS A 49 -1.51 -18.51 5.47
C HIS A 49 -0.55 -19.69 5.36
N GLU A 50 0.69 -19.49 5.82
CA GLU A 50 1.60 -20.61 6.02
C GLU A 50 1.00 -21.52 7.10
N THR A 51 0.51 -22.68 6.68
CA THR A 51 0.05 -23.75 7.56
C THR A 51 1.05 -24.89 7.44
N PRO A 52 1.79 -25.20 8.52
CA PRO A 52 2.75 -26.28 8.47
C PRO A 52 2.02 -27.61 8.30
N LYS A 53 2.62 -28.56 7.56
CA LYS A 53 2.02 -29.89 7.33
C LYS A 53 1.98 -30.74 8.59
N ARG A 54 2.89 -30.48 9.53
CA ARG A 54 3.01 -31.16 10.82
C ARG A 54 3.33 -30.16 11.93
N ILE A 55 3.06 -30.52 13.17
CA ILE A 55 3.25 -29.63 14.33
C ILE A 55 4.74 -29.39 14.58
N GLU A 56 5.60 -30.38 14.30
CA GLU A 56 7.04 -30.29 14.51
C GLU A 56 7.71 -29.28 13.55
N ASP A 57 7.10 -29.06 12.38
CA ASP A 57 7.56 -28.09 11.39
C ASP A 57 7.04 -26.67 11.67
N ALA A 58 6.22 -26.49 12.71
CA ALA A 58 5.65 -25.19 13.04
C ALA A 58 6.73 -24.26 13.59
N LYS A 59 6.94 -23.14 12.90
CA LYS A 59 7.77 -22.05 13.43
C LYS A 59 7.08 -21.47 14.67
N SER A 60 7.85 -21.19 15.71
CA SER A 60 7.31 -20.51 16.88
C SER A 60 6.88 -19.08 16.52
N LEU A 61 5.78 -18.61 17.10
CA LEU A 61 5.28 -17.23 16.91
C LEU A 61 6.37 -16.19 17.24
N GLN A 62 7.17 -16.46 18.27
CA GLN A 62 8.30 -15.61 18.66
C GLN A 62 9.36 -15.51 17.56
N PHE A 63 9.67 -16.63 16.90
CA PHE A 63 10.61 -16.65 15.78
C PHE A 63 10.05 -15.89 14.58
N MET A 64 8.78 -16.11 14.21
CA MET A 64 8.15 -15.40 13.09
C MET A 64 8.12 -13.88 13.31
N ALA A 65 7.85 -13.44 14.53
CA ALA A 65 7.88 -12.01 14.86
C ALA A 65 9.29 -11.43 14.69
N LYS A 66 10.32 -12.11 15.23
CA LYS A 66 11.73 -11.70 15.08
C LYS A 66 12.17 -11.67 13.62
N ASP A 67 11.84 -12.69 12.85
CA ASP A 67 12.14 -12.78 11.41
C ASP A 67 11.51 -11.59 10.66
N ALA A 68 10.22 -11.28 10.92
CA ALA A 68 9.57 -10.13 10.31
C ALA A 68 10.27 -8.79 10.61
N PHE A 69 10.74 -8.59 11.85
CA PHE A 69 11.53 -7.41 12.21
C PHE A 69 12.88 -7.38 11.50
N TRP A 70 13.58 -8.51 11.41
CA TRP A 70 14.84 -8.60 10.66
C TRP A 70 14.67 -8.32 9.17
N GLN A 71 13.62 -8.85 8.53
CA GLN A 71 13.32 -8.55 7.13
C GLN A 71 13.09 -7.04 6.92
N LEU A 72 12.39 -6.40 7.86
CA LEU A 72 12.15 -4.96 7.82
C LEU A 72 13.45 -4.15 7.99
N GLU A 73 14.31 -4.54 8.92
CA GLU A 73 15.61 -3.90 9.13
C GLU A 73 16.53 -4.04 7.91
N GLU A 74 16.61 -5.24 7.32
CA GLU A 74 17.45 -5.46 6.14
C GLU A 74 16.91 -4.69 4.93
N TYR A 75 15.58 -4.61 4.77
CA TYR A 75 14.97 -3.79 3.72
C TYR A 75 15.32 -2.29 3.89
N LYS A 76 15.30 -1.76 5.12
CA LYS A 76 15.75 -0.39 5.40
C LYS A 76 17.21 -0.19 5.03
N ARG A 77 18.08 -1.12 5.44
CA ARG A 77 19.51 -1.09 5.09
C ARG A 77 19.73 -1.14 3.58
N GLN A 78 18.93 -1.92 2.85
CA GLN A 78 18.98 -1.98 1.40
C GLN A 78 18.67 -0.62 0.77
N ILE A 79 17.63 0.07 1.25
CA ILE A 79 17.28 1.42 0.79
C ILE A 79 18.41 2.41 1.07
N GLU A 80 18.97 2.38 2.28
CA GLU A 80 20.10 3.25 2.65
C GLU A 80 21.32 3.02 1.76
N ARG A 81 21.70 1.75 1.53
CA ARG A 81 22.78 1.38 0.61
C ARG A 81 22.50 1.90 -0.80
N ALA A 82 21.29 1.71 -1.31
CA ALA A 82 20.90 2.18 -2.63
C ALA A 82 20.97 3.71 -2.74
N ALA A 83 20.56 4.44 -1.70
CA ALA A 83 20.66 5.90 -1.65
C ALA A 83 22.13 6.37 -1.68
N ILE A 84 23.01 5.72 -0.92
CA ILE A 84 24.45 6.03 -0.91
C ILE A 84 25.07 5.80 -2.31
N VAL A 85 24.76 4.68 -2.95
CA VAL A 85 25.25 4.36 -4.31
C VAL A 85 24.77 5.41 -5.30
N PHE A 86 23.47 5.75 -5.28
CA PHE A 86 22.92 6.77 -6.16
C PHE A 86 23.59 8.14 -5.98
N GLU A 87 23.77 8.58 -4.73
CA GLU A 87 24.44 9.84 -4.41
C GLU A 87 25.87 9.89 -4.94
N ASN A 88 26.63 8.80 -4.78
CA ASN A 88 28.05 8.77 -5.12
C ASN A 88 28.32 8.49 -6.59
N GLU A 89 27.56 7.60 -7.23
CA GLU A 89 27.81 7.15 -8.60
C GLU A 89 27.04 7.97 -9.64
N ILE A 90 25.89 8.53 -9.25
CA ILE A 90 25.02 9.24 -10.18
C ILE A 90 25.02 10.75 -9.88
N ARG A 91 24.63 11.15 -8.66
CA ARG A 91 24.41 12.58 -8.36
C ARG A 91 25.70 13.38 -8.33
N LYS A 92 26.68 13.01 -7.50
CA LYS A 92 27.95 13.75 -7.38
C LYS A 92 28.71 13.89 -8.70
N PRO A 93 28.85 12.85 -9.54
CA PRO A 93 29.51 12.98 -10.83
C PRO A 93 28.75 13.90 -11.79
N ALA A 94 27.42 13.85 -11.80
CA ALA A 94 26.59 14.76 -12.58
C ALA A 94 26.76 16.21 -12.12
N ASP A 95 26.75 16.46 -10.81
CA ASP A 95 26.95 17.79 -10.22
C ASP A 95 28.35 18.34 -10.55
N SER A 96 29.40 17.52 -10.42
CA SER A 96 30.76 17.90 -10.81
C SER A 96 30.86 18.26 -12.29
N LYS A 97 30.23 17.46 -13.17
CA LYS A 97 30.16 17.73 -14.61
C LYS A 97 29.43 19.04 -14.90
N ASN A 98 28.28 19.27 -14.26
CA ASN A 98 27.50 20.50 -14.41
C ASN A 98 28.30 21.71 -13.92
N HIS A 99 28.95 21.62 -12.76
CA HIS A 99 29.77 22.70 -12.22
C HIS A 99 30.91 23.07 -13.19
N ARG A 100 31.60 22.07 -13.75
CA ARG A 100 32.65 22.25 -14.76
C ARG A 100 32.14 22.83 -16.09
N ILE A 101 30.84 22.75 -16.37
CA ILE A 101 30.28 23.32 -17.61
C ILE A 101 29.82 24.76 -17.36
N TYR A 102 29.05 24.99 -16.30
CA TYR A 102 28.40 26.28 -16.06
C TYR A 102 29.32 27.33 -15.42
N TYR A 103 30.30 26.93 -14.61
CA TYR A 103 31.19 27.85 -13.88
C TYR A 103 32.62 27.85 -14.42
N ARG A 104 32.82 27.38 -15.65
CA ARG A 104 34.15 27.36 -16.27
C ARG A 104 34.44 28.70 -16.95
N ASP A 105 35.32 29.48 -16.34
CA ASP A 105 35.84 30.71 -16.94
C ASP A 105 36.85 30.36 -18.03
N VAL A 106 36.36 30.34 -19.28
CA VAL A 106 37.19 30.04 -20.47
C VAL A 106 37.61 31.29 -21.23
N ASN A 107 37.19 32.49 -20.82
CA ASN A 107 37.47 33.70 -21.60
C ASN A 107 38.69 34.46 -21.06
N PRO A 108 39.83 34.48 -21.79
CA PRO A 108 41.01 35.28 -21.40
C PRO A 108 40.75 36.80 -21.44
N LEU A 109 39.62 37.23 -21.99
CA LEU A 109 39.20 38.63 -22.13
C LEU A 109 38.09 39.04 -21.13
N GLY A 110 37.74 38.20 -20.13
CA GLY A 110 36.73 38.51 -19.09
C GLY A 110 35.28 38.17 -19.46
N ASN A 111 34.28 38.58 -18.67
CA ASN A 111 32.88 38.21 -18.92
C ASN A 111 32.29 38.94 -20.14
N LYS A 112 31.82 38.21 -21.16
CA LYS A 112 31.24 38.77 -22.40
C LYS A 112 29.79 39.27 -22.26
N ILE A 113 29.10 38.87 -21.19
CA ILE A 113 27.67 39.17 -20.97
C ILE A 113 27.54 39.95 -19.65
N HIS A 114 26.95 41.15 -19.70
CA HIS A 114 26.61 41.93 -18.52
C HIS A 114 25.21 41.56 -18.02
N ALA A 115 25.13 40.63 -17.07
CA ALA A 115 23.89 40.31 -16.38
C ALA A 115 23.74 41.19 -15.12
N VAL A 116 22.68 42.01 -15.07
CA VAL A 116 22.37 42.86 -13.90
C VAL A 116 21.09 42.35 -13.26
N GLN A 117 21.20 41.74 -12.08
CA GLN A 117 20.03 41.31 -11.32
C GLN A 117 19.37 42.52 -10.65
N ARG A 118 18.10 42.78 -10.97
CA ARG A 118 17.31 43.85 -10.34
C ARG A 118 16.15 43.23 -9.56
N MET A 119 16.01 43.61 -8.30
CA MET A 119 14.87 43.21 -7.47
C MET A 119 13.95 44.42 -7.26
N LYS A 120 12.65 44.24 -7.51
CA LYS A 120 11.63 45.22 -7.14
C LYS A 120 11.09 44.87 -5.76
N LEU A 121 10.97 45.88 -4.89
CA LEU A 121 10.35 45.71 -3.58
C LEU A 121 8.83 45.70 -3.72
N SER A 122 8.17 44.92 -2.86
CA SER A 122 6.71 44.82 -2.78
C SER A 122 6.29 44.90 -1.32
N SER A 123 5.20 45.58 -1.01
CA SER A 123 4.59 45.58 0.33
C SER A 123 4.00 44.19 0.64
N LYS A 124 4.59 43.48 1.61
CA LYS A 124 4.07 42.20 2.11
C LYS A 124 3.50 42.41 3.52
N PRO A 125 2.19 42.20 3.74
CA PRO A 125 1.62 42.34 5.08
C PRO A 125 2.16 41.25 6.01
N LEU A 126 2.44 41.63 7.26
CA LEU A 126 2.78 40.72 8.35
C LEU A 126 1.55 40.63 9.25
N ILE A 127 0.69 39.64 8.98
CA ILE A 127 -0.42 39.23 9.86
C ILE A 127 -0.05 37.89 10.46
#